data_AF-A0A7Y3T0D2-F1
#
_entry.id   AF-A0A7Y3T0D2-F1
#
_cell.length_a   1.000
_cell.length_b   1.000
_cell.length_c   1.000
_cell.angle_alpha   90.00
_cell.angle_beta   90.00
_cell.angle_gamma   90.00
#
_symmetry.space_group_name_H-M   'P 1'
#
loop_
_entity.id
_entity.type
_entity.pdbx_description
1 polymer ?
#
loop_
_entity_poly.entity_id
_entity_poly.type
_entity_poly.pdbx_seq_one_letter_code
_entity_poly.pdbx_strand_id
1 'polypeptide(L)'
;MNLVKWEEISEYVSGLFNVWDDNDIKWGKAVWKAISNNGLASYSNEIERHTVVIRLMTLATIYNEFHDLVFDEYFSRNGIHYCE
;
A
#
# COMPACT_ATOMS: atom_id res chain seq x y z
N MET A 1 11.44 16.89 9.72
CA MET A 1 10.99 15.58 9.25
C MET A 1 9.59 15.74 8.69
N ASN A 2 9.40 15.30 7.45
CA ASN A 2 8.11 15.26 6.79
C ASN A 2 7.50 13.85 6.94
N LEU A 3 6.20 13.74 6.65
CA LEU A 3 5.45 12.50 6.73
C LEU A 3 4.76 12.28 5.39
N VAL A 4 4.85 11.07 4.84
CA VAL A 4 4.04 10.71 3.67
C VAL A 4 2.59 10.54 4.14
N LYS A 5 1.71 11.44 3.73
CA LYS A 5 0.30 11.40 4.13
C LYS A 5 -0.47 10.36 3.34
N TRP A 6 -1.57 9.87 3.91
CA TRP A 6 -2.44 8.91 3.23
C TRP A 6 -2.95 9.45 1.90
N GLU A 7 -3.31 10.73 1.84
CA GLU A 7 -3.85 11.38 0.64
C GLU A 7 -2.84 11.42 -0.52
N GLU A 8 -1.54 11.43 -0.22
CA GLU A 8 -0.48 11.38 -1.25
C GLU A 8 -0.31 9.99 -1.86
N ILE A 9 -0.73 8.96 -1.12
CA ILE A 9 -0.56 7.56 -1.54
C ILE A 9 -1.87 6.91 -1.95
N SER A 10 -3.02 7.47 -1.56
CA SER A 10 -4.32 6.81 -1.67
C SER A 10 -4.70 6.44 -3.09
N GLU A 11 -4.32 7.26 -4.08
CA GLU A 11 -4.56 6.98 -5.49
C GLU A 11 -3.73 5.80 -6.02
N TYR A 12 -2.50 5.63 -5.51
CA TYR A 12 -1.66 4.49 -5.86
C TYR A 12 -2.12 3.23 -5.13
N VAL A 13 -2.51 3.40 -3.86
CA VAL A 13 -2.96 2.32 -2.96
C VAL A 13 -4.25 1.68 -3.46
N SER A 14 -5.18 2.43 -4.05
CA SER A 14 -6.41 1.86 -4.62
C SER A 14 -6.17 0.89 -5.77
N GLY A 15 -5.04 1.00 -6.49
CA GLY A 15 -4.64 0.02 -7.51
C GLY A 15 -3.68 -1.05 -7.00
N LEU A 16 -3.04 -0.83 -5.84
CA LEU A 16 -2.05 -1.75 -5.27
C LEU A 16 -2.65 -2.77 -4.32
N PHE A 17 -3.73 -2.43 -3.62
CA PHE A 17 -4.49 -3.37 -2.83
C PHE A 17 -5.63 -3.87 -3.69
N ASN A 18 -5.89 -5.18 -3.69
CA ASN A 18 -7.07 -5.76 -4.33
C ASN A 18 -8.28 -5.43 -3.45
N VAL A 19 -8.61 -4.13 -3.40
CA VAL A 19 -9.65 -3.56 -2.54
C VAL A 19 -10.97 -3.89 -3.20
N TRP A 20 -11.62 -4.96 -2.74
CA TRP A 20 -12.91 -5.37 -3.28
C TRP A 20 -14.06 -4.56 -2.66
N ASP A 21 -13.85 -3.93 -1.50
CA ASP A 21 -14.86 -3.15 -0.81
C ASP A 21 -14.32 -1.96 0.04
N ASP A 22 -15.24 -1.19 0.63
CA ASP A 22 -14.92 -0.07 1.54
C ASP A 22 -14.15 -0.51 2.81
N ASN A 23 -14.13 -1.80 3.16
CA ASN A 23 -13.44 -2.31 4.34
C ASN A 23 -11.94 -2.45 4.12
N ASP A 24 -11.51 -2.84 2.92
CA ASP A 24 -10.10 -2.91 2.54
C ASP A 24 -9.42 -1.53 2.56
N ILE A 25 -10.11 -0.47 2.10
CA ILE A 25 -9.62 0.92 2.22
C ILE A 25 -9.51 1.36 3.69
N LYS A 26 -10.50 1.00 4.53
CA LYS A 26 -10.45 1.33 5.97
C LYS A 26 -9.29 0.61 6.65
N TRP A 27 -9.05 -0.65 6.29
CA TRP A 27 -7.90 -1.41 6.76
C TRP A 27 -6.59 -0.74 6.34
N GLY A 28 -6.44 -0.38 5.07
CA GLY A 28 -5.25 0.31 4.55
C GLY A 28 -4.98 1.63 5.30
N LYS A 29 -6.02 2.44 5.53
CA LYS A 29 -5.93 3.67 6.34
C LYS A 29 -5.48 3.39 7.78
N ALA A 30 -6.05 2.35 8.42
CA ALA A 30 -5.70 1.99 9.79
C ALA A 30 -4.25 1.53 9.91
N VAL A 31 -3.78 0.71 8.97
CA VAL A 31 -2.39 0.26 8.89
C VAL A 31 -1.45 1.42 8.63
N TRP A 32 -1.76 2.31 7.68
CA TRP A 32 -0.94 3.48 7.40
C TRP A 32 -0.82 4.42 8.59
N LYS A 33 -1.91 4.59 9.35
CA LYS A 33 -1.89 5.34 10.61
C LYS A 33 -0.95 4.70 11.62
N ALA A 34 -0.96 3.37 11.77
CA ALA A 34 -0.05 2.66 12.66
C ALA A 34 1.42 2.82 12.23
N ILE A 35 1.72 2.69 10.94
CA ILE A 35 3.06 2.91 10.35
C ILE A 35 3.54 4.34 10.63
N SER A 36 2.67 5.32 10.41
CA SER A 36 2.96 6.74 10.65
C SER A 36 3.26 7.02 12.11
N ASN A 37 2.46 6.48 13.04
CA ASN A 37 2.67 6.64 14.47
C ASN A 37 3.98 6.03 14.99
N ASN A 38 4.49 5.01 14.30
CA ASN A 38 5.79 4.40 14.61
C ASN A 38 6.96 5.08 13.89
N GLY A 39 6.74 6.20 13.20
CA GLY A 39 7.77 6.95 12.48
C GLY A 39 8.25 6.28 11.19
N LEU A 40 7.62 5.19 10.75
CA LEU A 40 8.05 4.41 9.59
C LEU A 40 7.68 5.05 8.25
N ALA A 41 6.78 6.04 8.27
CA ALA A 41 6.39 6.85 7.11
C ALA A 41 7.09 8.23 7.09
N SER A 42 8.03 8.47 8.01
CA SER A 42 8.76 9.74 8.09
C SER A 42 9.96 9.77 7.14
N TYR A 43 10.27 10.96 6.63
CA TYR A 43 11.41 11.17 5.75
C TYR A 43 11.99 12.58 5.92
N SER A 44 13.26 12.74 5.58
CA SER A 44 14.01 13.99 5.63
C SER A 44 14.51 14.44 4.26
N ASN A 45 14.50 13.56 3.26
CA ASN A 45 14.90 13.82 1.89
C ASN A 45 14.13 12.93 0.90
N GLU A 46 14.28 13.19 -0.39
CA GLU A 46 13.57 12.46 -1.44
C GLU A 46 13.93 10.97 -1.49
N ILE A 47 15.17 10.58 -1.19
CA ILE A 47 15.58 9.16 -1.18
C ILE A 47 14.83 8.39 -0.08
N GLU A 48 14.76 8.98 1.11
CA GLU A 48 13.96 8.44 2.22
C GLU A 48 12.46 8.43 1.87
N ARG A 49 11.96 9.46 1.19
CA ARG A 49 10.56 9.49 0.71
C ARG A 49 10.27 8.31 -0.21
N HIS A 50 11.13 8.04 -1.18
CA HIS A 50 10.98 6.87 -2.07
C HIS A 50 11.08 5.55 -1.29
N THR A 51 11.93 5.47 -0.27
CA THR A 51 12.04 4.28 0.61
C THR A 51 10.73 4.01 1.35
N VAL A 52 10.06 5.05 1.85
CA VAL A 52 8.74 4.93 2.48
C VAL A 52 7.70 4.40 1.50
N VAL A 53 7.70 4.91 0.26
CA VAL A 53 6.78 4.44 -0.80
C VAL A 53 7.07 2.98 -1.22
N ILE A 54 8.34 2.58 -1.32
CA ILE A 54 8.69 1.18 -1.61
C ILE A 54 8.16 0.24 -0.53
N ARG A 55 8.31 0.60 0.74
CA ARG A 55 7.78 -0.20 1.86
C ARG A 55 6.25 -0.33 1.81
N LEU A 56 5.56 0.73 1.41
CA LEU A 56 4.13 0.70 1.17
C LEU A 56 3.76 -0.30 0.06
N MET A 57 4.45 -0.25 -1.08
CA MET A 57 4.20 -1.20 -2.18
C MET A 57 4.47 -2.64 -1.73
N THR A 58 5.55 -2.89 -0.99
CA THR A 58 5.84 -4.22 -0.43
C THR A 58 4.72 -4.70 0.49
N LEU A 59 4.19 -3.83 1.36
CA LEU A 59 3.07 -4.16 2.24
C LEU A 59 1.82 -4.53 1.44
N ALA A 60 1.52 -3.79 0.37
CA ALA A 60 0.38 -4.07 -0.50
C ALA A 60 0.52 -5.43 -1.19
N THR A 61 1.72 -5.77 -1.68
CA THR A 61 1.99 -7.08 -2.27
C THR A 61 1.78 -8.21 -1.26
N ILE A 62 2.32 -8.09 -0.04
CA ILE A 62 2.13 -9.10 1.01
C ILE A 62 0.65 -9.27 1.36
N TYR A 63 -0.10 -8.16 1.43
CA TYR A 63 -1.54 -8.19 1.69
C TYR A 63 -2.29 -8.96 0.60
N ASN A 64 -2.03 -8.64 -0.67
CA ASN A 64 -2.70 -9.33 -1.77
C ASN A 64 -2.36 -10.82 -1.77
N GLU A 65 -1.08 -11.18 -1.68
CA GLU A 65 -0.67 -12.59 -1.64
C GLU A 65 -1.34 -13.36 -0.49
N PHE A 66 -1.47 -12.72 0.68
CA PHE A 66 -2.22 -13.31 1.79
C PHE A 66 -3.70 -13.46 1.47
N HIS A 67 -4.32 -12.42 0.90
CA HIS A 67 -5.74 -12.45 0.51
C HIS A 67 -6.01 -13.55 -0.52
N ASP A 68 -5.17 -13.67 -1.55
CA ASP A 68 -5.27 -14.70 -2.60
C ASP A 68 -5.19 -16.11 -2.00
N LEU A 69 -4.27 -16.34 -1.05
CA LEU A 69 -4.15 -17.62 -0.34
C LEU A 69 -5.36 -17.91 0.57
N VAL A 70 -5.92 -16.89 1.21
CA VAL A 70 -7.05 -17.05 2.15
C VAL A 70 -8.36 -17.31 1.40
N PHE A 71 -8.56 -16.66 0.26
CA PHE A 71 -9.80 -16.75 -0.51
C PHE A 71 -9.73 -17.76 -1.67
N ASP A 72 -8.58 -18.43 -1.86
CA ASP A 72 -8.33 -19.39 -2.96
C ASP A 72 -8.58 -18.75 -4.35
N GLU A 73 -8.54 -17.41 -4.41
CA GLU A 73 -8.61 -16.61 -5.62
C GLU A 73 -7.19 -16.55 -6.20
N TYR A 74 -6.92 -17.28 -7.29
CA TYR A 74 -5.62 -17.26 -7.93
C TYR A 74 -5.24 -15.85 -8.41
N PHE A 75 -4.25 -15.24 -7.76
CA PHE A 75 -3.60 -14.03 -8.26
C PHE A 75 -3.03 -14.27 -9.65
N SER A 76 -3.69 -13.78 -10.69
CA SER A 76 -3.05 -13.68 -11.99
C SER A 76 -2.18 -12.42 -11.98
N ARG A 77 -0.87 -12.60 -12.18
CA ARG A 77 0.15 -11.54 -12.30
C ARG A 77 -0.11 -10.52 -13.43
N ASN A 78 -1.22 -10.65 -14.15
CA ASN A 78 -1.60 -9.81 -15.29
C ASN A 78 -2.05 -8.39 -14.91
N GLY A 79 -2.18 -8.06 -13.62
CA GLY A 79 -2.57 -6.72 -13.16
C GLY A 79 -1.52 -5.61 -13.39
N ILE A 80 -0.29 -5.93 -13.79
CA ILE A 80 0.80 -4.95 -14.02
C ILE A 80 0.89 -4.53 -15.52
N HIS A 81 -0.23 -4.52 -16.25
CA HIS A 81 -0.25 -4.20 -17.69
C HIS A 81 -1.01 -2.92 -18.09
N TYR A 82 -1.48 -2.09 -17.16
CA TYR A 82 -2.08 -0.80 -17.54
C TYR A 82 -1.08 0.35 -17.38
N CYS A 83 -0.14 0.42 -18.34
CA CYS A 83 0.59 1.61 -18.73
C CYS A 83 0.78 1.55 -20.26
N GLU A 84 -0.31 1.80 -20.99
CA GLU A 84 -0.30 2.38 -22.34
C GLU A 84 -1.24 3.59 -22.37
#